data_AF-A0A8B6GND0-F1
#
_entry.id   AF-A0A8B6GND0-F1
#
_cell.length_a   1.000
_cell.length_b   1.000
_cell.length_c   1.000
_cell.angle_alpha   90.00
_cell.angle_beta   90.00
_cell.angle_gamma   90.00
#
_symmetry.space_group_name_H-M   'P 1'
#
loop_
_entity.id
_entity.type
_entity.pdbx_description
1 polymer ?
#
loop_
_entity_poly.entity_id
_entity_poly.type
_entity_poly.pdbx_seq_one_letter_code
_entity_poly.pdbx_strand_id
1 'polypeptide(L)'
;MLADYALPVAVLAMSFFGSFVFKDIKLKPFTYRANVEFFVVAPIHTLPWGAVLGAAGLGFCLSLLFFMDQNISSALVNAPANKLKKGAAYHWDLFTVAIINAFLSIFTFPWVHAALPHSPLHVKALADMEDRVDQGHVHQIVVYVRETRLTGIISHIMIGLSLLLLPYPMSYIPRPVLDGLFLYIAITALFGNQMFDRIMLFFTEQAAYPPNHYIRRVPQRKIHLFTVTQILQLFVLCIFGFSPIPYMKMVFPILIMLLMPIRHKLTPKFIEPKYLKALDGH
;
A
#
# COMPACT_ATOMS: atom_id res chain seq x y z
N MET A 1 20.73 12.01 -8.31
CA MET A 1 20.74 13.14 -7.34
C MET A 1 19.52 14.03 -7.47
N LEU A 2 19.33 14.81 -8.54
CA LEU A 2 18.14 15.69 -8.64
C LEU A 2 16.81 14.90 -8.73
N ALA A 3 16.83 13.76 -9.44
CA ALA A 3 15.69 12.86 -9.54
C ALA A 3 15.26 12.27 -8.18
N ASP A 4 16.21 12.02 -7.28
CA ASP A 4 15.94 11.40 -5.97
C ASP A 4 15.22 12.37 -5.01
N TYR A 5 15.45 13.68 -5.17
CA TYR A 5 14.79 14.74 -4.41
C TYR A 5 13.58 15.35 -5.12
N ALA A 6 13.16 14.79 -6.26
CA ALA A 6 12.08 15.36 -7.07
C ALA A 6 10.77 15.52 -6.27
N LEU A 7 10.44 14.54 -5.42
CA LEU A 7 9.23 14.57 -4.59
C LEU A 7 9.24 15.70 -3.55
N PRO A 8 10.23 15.79 -2.63
CA PRO A 8 10.33 16.94 -1.71
C PRO A 8 10.43 18.29 -2.41
N VAL A 9 11.23 18.39 -3.48
CA VAL A 9 11.40 19.64 -4.23
C VAL A 9 10.10 20.08 -4.89
N ALA A 10 9.33 19.16 -5.48
CA ALA A 10 8.03 19.46 -6.07
C ALA A 10 7.04 19.96 -5.01
N VAL A 11 7.00 19.34 -3.82
CA VAL A 11 6.14 19.78 -2.72
C VAL A 11 6.53 21.19 -2.26
N LEU A 12 7.82 21.47 -2.07
CA LEU A 12 8.29 22.80 -1.65
C LEU A 12 8.01 23.86 -2.72
N ALA A 13 8.32 23.59 -3.99
CA ALA A 13 8.07 24.50 -5.10
C ALA A 13 6.58 24.79 -5.25
N MET A 14 5.73 23.77 -5.29
CA MET A 14 4.28 23.95 -5.45
C MET A 14 3.64 24.58 -4.21
N SER A 15 4.17 24.34 -3.01
CA SER A 15 3.72 25.04 -1.80
C SER A 15 4.10 26.53 -1.83
N PHE A 16 5.29 26.87 -2.33
CA PHE A 16 5.70 28.25 -2.54
C PHE A 16 4.78 28.94 -3.56
N PHE A 17 4.54 28.33 -4.72
CA PHE A 17 3.59 28.86 -5.71
C PHE A 17 2.17 29.00 -5.16
N GLY A 18 1.65 27.98 -4.46
CA GLY A 18 0.32 28.01 -3.87
C GLY A 18 0.15 29.09 -2.79
N SER A 19 1.17 29.32 -1.97
CA SER A 19 1.14 30.29 -0.87
C SER A 19 1.33 31.74 -1.35
N PHE A 20 2.27 31.98 -2.28
CA PHE A 20 2.61 33.33 -2.73
C PHE A 20 1.80 33.82 -3.93
N VAL A 21 1.47 32.96 -4.89
CA VAL A 21 0.75 33.35 -6.13
C VAL A 21 -0.76 33.23 -5.96
N PHE A 22 -1.25 32.23 -5.23
CA PHE A 22 -2.68 31.97 -5.03
C PHE A 22 -3.18 32.32 -3.61
N LYS A 23 -2.66 33.42 -3.06
CA LYS A 23 -3.00 33.89 -1.70
C LYS A 23 -4.50 34.13 -1.48
N ASP A 24 -5.25 34.45 -2.54
CA ASP A 24 -6.67 34.78 -2.48
C ASP A 24 -7.57 33.57 -2.22
N ILE A 25 -7.06 32.34 -2.41
CA ILE A 25 -7.82 31.11 -2.19
C ILE A 25 -7.76 30.76 -0.70
N LYS A 26 -8.87 30.96 0.02
CA LYS A 26 -9.01 30.57 1.43
C LYS A 26 -8.98 29.04 1.56
N LEU A 27 -7.81 28.51 1.88
CA LEU A 27 -7.63 27.09 2.18
C LEU A 27 -8.19 26.79 3.58
N LYS A 28 -8.83 25.62 3.75
CA LYS A 28 -9.28 25.16 5.07
C LYS A 28 -8.05 24.91 5.96
N PRO A 29 -7.88 25.65 7.08
CA PRO A 29 -6.74 25.44 7.97
C PRO A 29 -6.77 24.02 8.54
N PHE A 30 -5.61 23.51 8.93
CA PHE A 30 -5.55 22.25 9.67
C PHE A 30 -6.26 22.44 11.01
N THR A 31 -7.32 21.65 11.25
CA THR A 31 -8.06 21.68 12.51
C THR A 31 -7.23 20.96 13.57
N TYR A 32 -6.51 21.71 14.38
CA TYR A 32 -5.78 21.19 15.53
C TYR A 32 -6.66 21.29 16.78
N ARG A 33 -6.86 20.16 17.48
CA ARG A 33 -7.46 20.16 18.82
C ARG A 33 -6.34 20.36 19.83
N ALA A 34 -6.24 21.55 20.40
CA ALA A 34 -5.20 21.90 21.37
C ALA A 34 -5.38 21.24 22.75
N ASN A 35 -6.61 20.85 23.10
CA ASN A 35 -6.95 20.25 24.39
C ASN A 35 -7.39 18.80 24.18
N VAL A 36 -6.45 17.92 23.85
CA VAL A 36 -6.68 16.47 23.93
C VAL A 36 -5.88 15.96 25.11
N GLU A 37 -6.56 15.42 26.12
CA GLU A 37 -5.89 14.69 27.19
C GLU A 37 -5.22 13.46 26.57
N PHE A 38 -3.89 13.46 26.53
CA PHE A 38 -3.10 12.44 25.82
C PHE A 38 -3.12 11.06 26.48
N PHE A 39 -3.81 10.88 27.61
CA PHE A 39 -3.82 9.62 28.37
C PHE A 39 -5.18 9.33 29.00
N VAL A 40 -6.27 9.46 28.21
CA VAL A 40 -7.58 9.02 28.67
C VAL A 40 -7.64 7.50 28.60
N VAL A 41 -7.78 6.85 29.75
CA VAL A 41 -8.00 5.40 29.82
C VAL A 41 -9.43 5.09 29.43
N ALA A 42 -9.61 4.08 28.57
CA ALA A 42 -10.95 3.64 28.17
C ALA A 42 -11.79 3.22 29.41
N PRO A 43 -13.02 3.74 29.61
CA PRO A 43 -13.87 3.32 30.72
C PRO A 43 -14.47 1.94 30.44
N ILE A 44 -13.68 0.88 30.64
CA ILE A 44 -14.09 -0.52 30.41
C ILE A 44 -15.15 -0.97 31.43
N HIS A 45 -15.15 -0.37 32.63
CA HIS A 45 -15.98 -0.75 33.77
C HIS A 45 -17.47 -0.39 33.63
N THR A 46 -17.85 0.46 32.68
CA THR A 46 -19.24 0.90 32.47
C THR A 46 -20.00 0.06 31.44
N LEU A 47 -19.34 -0.90 30.79
CA LEU A 47 -19.92 -1.65 29.67
C LEU A 47 -20.71 -2.90 30.13
N PRO A 48 -21.91 -3.15 29.57
CA PRO A 48 -22.65 -4.37 29.85
C PRO A 48 -21.92 -5.59 29.28
N TRP A 49 -22.02 -6.74 29.95
CA TRP A 49 -21.40 -8.01 29.52
C TRP A 49 -21.70 -8.37 28.05
N GLY A 50 -22.91 -8.14 27.57
CA GLY A 50 -23.28 -8.39 26.18
C GLY A 50 -22.49 -7.55 25.17
N ALA A 51 -22.15 -6.30 25.52
CA ALA A 51 -21.30 -5.45 24.69
C ALA A 51 -19.84 -5.93 24.69
N VAL A 52 -19.35 -6.49 25.80
CA VAL A 52 -18.01 -7.09 25.89
C VAL A 52 -17.90 -8.29 24.95
N LEU A 53 -18.90 -9.19 24.95
CA LEU A 53 -18.93 -10.32 24.03
C LEU A 53 -19.03 -9.87 22.56
N GLY A 54 -19.88 -8.88 22.26
CA GLY A 54 -19.97 -8.32 20.92
C GLY A 54 -18.66 -7.67 20.44
N ALA A 55 -17.99 -6.92 21.33
CA ALA A 55 -16.69 -6.32 21.06
C ALA A 55 -15.60 -7.37 20.85
N ALA A 56 -15.61 -8.48 21.60
CA ALA A 56 -14.67 -9.58 21.39
C ALA A 56 -14.83 -10.21 19.99
N GLY A 57 -16.08 -10.41 19.54
CA GLY A 57 -16.37 -10.89 18.18
C GLY A 57 -15.87 -9.93 17.09
N LEU A 58 -16.16 -8.64 17.21
CA LEU A 58 -15.69 -7.61 16.27
C LEU A 58 -14.16 -7.48 16.30
N GLY A 59 -13.56 -7.56 17.49
CA GLY A 59 -12.11 -7.54 17.69
C GLY A 59 -11.41 -8.72 17.03
N PHE A 60 -12.01 -9.91 17.04
CA PHE A 60 -11.51 -11.06 16.29
C PHE A 60 -11.50 -10.82 14.77
N CYS A 61 -12.60 -10.33 14.21
CA CYS A 61 -12.67 -9.98 12.78
C CYS A 61 -11.64 -8.92 12.39
N LEU A 62 -11.45 -7.90 13.23
CA LEU A 62 -10.43 -6.88 13.02
C LEU A 62 -9.00 -7.44 13.11
N SER A 63 -8.74 -8.35 14.05
CA SER A 63 -7.44 -9.02 14.16
C SER A 63 -7.08 -9.77 12.87
N LEU A 64 -8.06 -10.44 12.25
CA LEU A 64 -7.88 -11.06 10.93
C LEU A 64 -7.55 -10.05 9.83
N LEU A 65 -8.15 -8.85 9.85
CA LEU A 65 -7.82 -7.77 8.92
C LEU A 65 -6.37 -7.31 9.09
N PHE A 66 -5.94 -7.04 10.32
CA PHE A 66 -4.56 -6.63 10.60
C PHE A 66 -3.55 -7.72 10.23
N PHE A 67 -3.89 -8.98 10.50
CA PHE A 67 -3.08 -10.12 10.08
C PHE A 67 -2.92 -10.17 8.55
N MET A 68 -4.00 -10.01 7.80
CA MET A 68 -3.95 -10.02 6.34
C MET A 68 -3.17 -8.84 5.77
N ASP A 69 -3.43 -7.62 6.24
CA ASP A 69 -2.74 -6.41 5.77
C ASP A 69 -1.24 -6.47 6.06
N GLN A 70 -0.85 -6.93 7.25
CA GLN A 70 0.56 -7.11 7.62
C GLN A 70 1.25 -8.13 6.72
N ASN A 71 0.63 -9.29 6.49
CA ASN A 71 1.22 -10.34 5.67
C ASN A 71 1.32 -9.94 4.20
N ILE A 72 0.29 -9.29 3.64
CA ILE A 72 0.33 -8.80 2.25
C ILE A 72 1.40 -7.72 2.09
N SER A 73 1.45 -6.75 3.01
CA SER A 73 2.46 -5.69 2.95
C SER A 73 3.88 -6.24 3.11
N SER A 74 4.10 -7.15 4.05
CA SER A 74 5.41 -7.77 4.27
C SER A 74 5.81 -8.66 3.10
N ALA A 75 4.88 -9.43 2.50
CA ALA A 75 5.16 -10.23 1.31
C ALA A 75 5.49 -9.35 0.09
N LEU A 76 4.85 -8.19 -0.06
CA LEU A 76 5.14 -7.24 -1.14
C LEU A 76 6.53 -6.61 -0.99
N VAL A 77 6.91 -6.27 0.24
CA VAL A 77 8.26 -5.76 0.55
C VAL A 77 9.32 -6.84 0.33
N ASN A 78 9.06 -8.05 0.79
CA ASN A 78 9.95 -9.21 0.67
C ASN A 78 9.84 -9.93 -0.69
N ALA A 79 9.20 -9.32 -1.68
CA ALA A 79 9.13 -9.88 -3.02
C ALA A 79 10.54 -10.09 -3.58
N PRO A 80 10.81 -11.21 -4.27
CA PRO A 80 12.15 -11.52 -4.81
C PRO A 80 12.65 -10.44 -5.78
N ALA A 81 11.75 -9.70 -6.42
CA ALA A 81 12.05 -8.56 -7.27
C ALA A 81 12.81 -7.43 -6.54
N ASN A 82 12.59 -7.27 -5.23
CA ASN A 82 13.25 -6.23 -4.43
C ASN A 82 14.66 -6.63 -3.95
N LYS A 83 15.08 -7.88 -4.17
CA LYS A 83 16.43 -8.39 -3.84
C LYS A 83 16.94 -8.00 -2.43
N LEU A 84 16.07 -8.08 -1.43
CA LEU A 84 16.45 -7.86 -0.03
C LEU A 84 17.42 -8.95 0.43
N LYS A 85 18.42 -8.56 1.23
CA LYS A 85 19.49 -9.45 1.72
C LYS A 85 19.15 -10.04 3.08
N LYS A 86 18.48 -9.28 3.95
CA LYS A 86 18.03 -9.78 5.25
C LYS A 86 16.77 -10.62 5.06
N GLY A 87 16.70 -11.74 5.79
CA GLY A 87 15.53 -12.63 5.77
C GLY A 87 14.27 -11.95 6.30
N ALA A 88 13.11 -12.44 5.86
CA ALA A 88 11.81 -11.96 6.29
C ALA A 88 11.44 -12.50 7.69
N ALA A 89 10.87 -11.65 8.55
CA ALA A 89 10.50 -11.99 9.93
C ALA A 89 9.01 -11.77 10.21
N TYR A 90 8.13 -12.39 9.41
CA TYR A 90 6.67 -12.19 9.45
C TYR A 90 6.05 -12.31 10.85
N HIS A 91 6.45 -13.32 11.63
CA HIS A 91 5.89 -13.56 12.96
C HIS A 91 6.31 -12.50 13.99
N TRP A 92 7.56 -12.04 13.91
CA TRP A 92 8.07 -10.99 14.79
C TRP A 92 7.39 -9.66 14.50
N ASP A 93 7.21 -9.33 13.22
CA ASP A 93 6.51 -8.10 12.82
C ASP A 93 5.08 -8.07 13.37
N LEU A 94 4.35 -9.19 13.26
CA LEU A 94 2.99 -9.32 13.78
C LEU A 94 2.94 -9.18 15.31
N PHE A 95 3.89 -9.81 16.02
CA PHE A 95 3.99 -9.73 17.48
C PHE A 95 4.26 -8.29 17.95
N THR A 96 5.16 -7.57 17.30
CA THR A 96 5.46 -6.17 17.62
C THR A 96 4.25 -5.26 17.38
N VAL A 97 3.55 -5.42 16.25
CA VAL A 97 2.33 -4.66 15.94
C VAL A 97 1.23 -4.95 16.98
N ALA A 98 1.10 -6.19 17.45
CA ALA A 98 0.15 -6.55 18.49
C ALA A 98 0.44 -5.85 19.82
N ILE A 99 1.70 -5.80 20.26
CA ILE A 99 2.10 -5.08 21.48
C ILE A 99 1.80 -3.58 21.36
N ILE A 100 2.15 -2.97 20.22
CA ILE A 100 1.91 -1.54 19.99
C ILE A 100 0.41 -1.25 20.01
N ASN A 101 -0.41 -2.04 19.32
CA ASN A 101 -1.86 -1.85 19.30
C ASN A 101 -2.53 -2.13 20.64
N ALA A 102 -2.01 -3.06 21.45
CA ALA A 102 -2.48 -3.28 22.81
C ALA A 102 -2.27 -2.02 23.67
N PHE A 103 -1.08 -1.40 23.58
CA PHE A 103 -0.79 -0.13 24.26
C PHE A 103 -1.70 1.00 23.76
N LEU A 104 -1.84 1.18 22.44
CA LEU A 104 -2.71 2.20 21.85
C LEU A 104 -4.17 2.04 22.27
N SER A 105 -4.65 0.80 22.40
CA SER A 105 -6.03 0.50 22.82
C SER A 105 -6.33 0.94 24.26
N ILE A 106 -5.35 0.82 25.17
CA ILE A 106 -5.52 1.23 26.57
C ILE A 106 -5.73 2.75 26.67
N PHE A 107 -4.98 3.51 25.87
CA PHE A 107 -5.00 4.98 25.85
C PHE A 107 -5.97 5.58 24.83
N THR A 108 -6.85 4.77 24.22
CA THR A 108 -7.83 5.20 23.21
C THR A 108 -7.21 5.88 21.97
N PHE A 109 -5.95 5.59 21.69
CA PHE A 109 -5.28 6.07 20.49
C PHE A 109 -5.72 5.28 19.25
N PRO A 110 -5.69 5.89 18.05
CA PRO A 110 -5.95 5.18 16.82
C PRO A 110 -4.91 4.07 16.62
N TRP A 111 -5.37 2.90 16.18
CA TRP A 111 -4.51 1.76 15.90
C TRP A 111 -3.61 1.99 14.69
N VAL A 112 -2.45 1.34 14.72
CA VAL A 112 -1.46 1.37 13.65
C VAL A 112 -1.46 0.01 12.93
N HIS A 113 -1.44 0.05 11.60
CA HIS A 113 -1.35 -1.14 10.75
C HIS A 113 -0.31 -0.91 9.63
N ALA A 114 0.08 -1.98 8.93
CA ALA A 114 0.99 -1.87 7.81
C ALA A 114 0.43 -0.97 6.68
N ALA A 115 1.27 -0.07 6.18
CA ALA A 115 0.90 0.82 5.09
C ALA A 115 1.32 0.21 3.73
N LEU A 116 0.33 -0.31 3.00
CA LEU A 116 0.51 -1.05 1.75
C LEU A 116 1.25 -0.29 0.64
N PRO A 117 0.92 0.99 0.30
CA PRO A 117 1.68 1.72 -0.72
C PRO A 117 2.98 2.29 -0.17
N HIS A 118 2.99 2.72 1.10
CA HIS A 118 4.14 3.44 1.68
C HIS A 118 5.35 2.52 1.90
N SER A 119 5.14 1.29 2.37
CA SER A 119 6.22 0.34 2.66
C SER A 119 7.06 -0.04 1.42
N PRO A 120 6.47 -0.48 0.29
CA PRO A 120 7.24 -0.77 -0.92
C PRO A 120 7.81 0.49 -1.55
N LEU A 121 7.16 1.65 -1.44
CA LEU A 121 7.73 2.91 -1.94
C LEU A 121 8.95 3.34 -1.14
N HIS A 122 8.94 3.16 0.17
CA HIS A 122 10.12 3.41 1.02
C HIS A 122 11.28 2.49 0.64
N VAL A 123 11.00 1.22 0.33
CA VAL A 123 12.01 0.27 -0.17
C VAL A 123 12.54 0.70 -1.54
N LYS A 124 11.66 1.09 -2.48
CA LYS A 124 12.05 1.61 -3.79
C LYS A 124 12.89 2.90 -3.68
N ALA A 125 12.60 3.78 -2.73
CA ALA A 125 13.38 5.00 -2.49
C ALA A 125 14.80 4.72 -1.95
N LEU A 126 15.02 3.53 -1.36
CA LEU A 126 16.32 3.06 -0.88
C LEU A 126 17.00 2.09 -1.86
N ALA A 127 16.37 1.83 -3.00
CA ALA A 127 16.84 0.91 -4.02
C ALA A 127 17.67 1.66 -5.07
N ASP A 128 18.87 1.15 -5.33
CA ASP A 128 19.68 1.55 -6.46
C ASP A 128 19.13 0.78 -7.70
N MET A 129 18.54 1.54 -8.62
CA MET A 129 17.96 1.04 -9.87
C MET A 129 19.01 1.12 -10.99
N GLU A 130 19.15 0.04 -11.76
CA GLU A 130 19.93 0.06 -13.00
C GLU A 130 19.03 -0.17 -14.20
N ASP A 131 19.25 0.63 -15.24
CA ASP A 131 18.70 0.44 -16.56
C ASP A 131 19.46 -0.73 -17.23
N ARG A 132 18.83 -1.89 -17.31
CA ARG A 132 19.34 -3.02 -18.09
C ARG A 132 18.60 -3.08 -19.42
N VAL A 133 19.37 -3.00 -20.50
CA VAL A 133 18.83 -3.20 -21.84
C VAL A 133 18.73 -4.70 -22.09
N ASP A 134 17.51 -5.23 -22.10
CA ASP A 134 17.25 -6.59 -22.56
C ASP A 134 16.52 -6.50 -23.91
N GLN A 135 17.08 -7.14 -24.94
CA GLN A 135 16.49 -7.24 -26.28
C GLN A 135 15.97 -5.91 -26.87
N GLY A 136 16.71 -4.82 -26.67
CA GLY A 136 16.37 -3.49 -27.22
C GLY A 136 15.37 -2.68 -26.41
N HIS A 137 14.84 -3.22 -25.30
CA HIS A 137 14.03 -2.48 -24.34
C HIS A 137 14.79 -2.23 -23.04
N VAL A 138 14.70 -1.01 -22.53
CA VAL A 138 15.32 -0.61 -21.26
C VAL A 138 14.40 -1.02 -20.12
N HIS A 139 14.85 -1.96 -19.30
CA HIS A 139 14.16 -2.38 -18.08
C HIS A 139 14.90 -1.88 -16.84
N GLN A 140 14.17 -1.21 -15.97
CA GLN A 140 14.69 -0.83 -14.65
C GLN A 140 14.60 -2.01 -13.71
N ILE A 141 15.75 -2.53 -13.30
CA ILE A 141 15.83 -3.58 -12.27
C ILE A 141 16.45 -3.02 -10.99
N VAL A 142 15.90 -3.44 -9.85
CA VAL A 142 16.52 -3.21 -8.56
C VAL A 142 17.80 -4.04 -8.50
N VAL A 143 18.95 -3.41 -8.28
CA VAL A 143 20.24 -4.09 -8.17
C VAL A 143 20.61 -4.31 -6.72
N TYR A 144 20.42 -3.27 -5.91
CA TYR A 144 20.74 -3.31 -4.49
C TYR A 144 19.79 -2.42 -3.71
N VAL A 145 19.40 -2.85 -2.50
CA VAL A 145 18.58 -2.05 -1.59
C VAL A 145 19.36 -1.77 -0.31
N ARG A 146 19.39 -0.50 0.09
CA ARG A 146 20.02 -0.05 1.33
C ARG A 146 19.09 -0.29 2.51
N GLU A 147 19.24 -1.42 3.16
CA GLU A 147 18.46 -1.77 4.35
C GLU A 147 18.94 -1.02 5.60
N THR A 148 18.31 0.11 5.89
CA THR A 148 18.65 0.98 7.02
C THR A 148 17.53 1.03 8.06
N ARG A 149 17.89 1.03 9.35
CA ARG A 149 16.94 1.25 10.47
C ARG A 149 16.74 2.74 10.77
N LEU A 150 17.73 3.55 10.41
CA LEU A 150 17.80 4.96 10.75
C LEU A 150 16.72 5.79 10.06
N THR A 151 16.41 5.48 8.79
CA THR A 151 15.40 6.22 8.01
C THR A 151 14.02 6.13 8.65
N GLY A 152 13.63 4.93 9.11
CA GLY A 152 12.39 4.71 9.86
C GLY A 152 12.36 5.44 11.20
N ILE A 153 13.45 5.40 11.97
CA ILE A 153 13.50 6.10 13.26
C ILE A 153 13.42 7.63 13.07
N ILE A 154 14.21 8.17 12.13
CA ILE A 154 14.22 9.60 11.83
C ILE A 154 12.84 10.04 11.32
N SER A 155 12.19 9.28 10.45
CA SER A 155 10.87 9.66 9.93
C SER A 155 9.82 9.74 11.04
N HIS A 156 9.79 8.78 11.97
CA HIS A 156 8.86 8.81 13.11
C HIS A 156 9.16 9.95 14.09
N ILE A 157 10.45 10.25 14.35
CA ILE A 157 10.85 11.41 15.16
C ILE A 157 10.41 12.71 14.48
N MET A 158 10.61 12.82 13.16
CA MET A 158 10.20 14.00 12.38
C MET A 158 8.68 14.16 12.34
N ILE A 159 7.92 13.07 12.26
CA ILE A 159 6.46 13.10 12.38
C ILE A 159 6.07 13.62 13.78
N GLY A 160 6.72 13.15 14.85
CA GLY A 160 6.50 13.66 16.20
C GLY A 160 6.83 15.16 16.34
N LEU A 161 7.97 15.59 15.79
CA LEU A 161 8.38 17.00 15.78
C LEU A 161 7.43 17.87 14.95
N SER A 162 6.85 17.32 13.88
CA SER A 162 5.91 18.04 13.02
C SER A 162 4.67 18.52 13.78
N LEU A 163 4.27 17.85 14.87
CA LEU A 163 3.17 18.28 15.73
C LEU A 163 3.44 19.65 16.37
N LEU A 164 4.69 19.93 16.76
CA LEU A 164 5.09 21.23 17.30
C LEU A 164 5.16 22.32 16.21
N LEU A 165 5.37 21.90 14.97
CA LEU A 165 5.47 22.74 13.78
C LEU A 165 4.12 22.91 13.05
N LEU A 166 3.03 22.31 13.56
CA LEU A 166 1.69 22.50 13.02
C LEU A 166 1.20 23.97 12.98
N PRO A 167 1.47 24.85 13.97
CA PRO A 167 0.82 26.16 14.00
C PRO A 167 1.39 27.18 13.00
N TYR A 168 2.67 27.09 12.61
CA TYR A 168 3.32 28.17 11.86
C TYR A 168 3.85 27.76 10.46
N PRO A 169 4.69 26.72 10.29
CA PRO A 169 5.17 26.34 8.97
C PRO A 169 4.23 25.40 8.18
N MET A 170 3.54 24.46 8.83
CA MET A 170 2.72 23.46 8.12
C MET A 170 1.42 24.05 7.52
N SER A 171 0.96 25.19 8.02
CA SER A 171 -0.21 25.90 7.47
C SER A 171 0.03 26.47 6.07
N TYR A 172 1.30 26.68 5.69
CA TYR A 172 1.68 27.14 4.35
C TYR A 172 1.65 26.04 3.28
N ILE A 173 1.57 24.77 3.66
CA ILE A 173 1.47 23.67 2.69
C ILE A 173 -0.01 23.49 2.32
N PRO A 174 -0.40 23.84 1.08
CA PRO A 174 -1.79 23.78 0.68
C PRO A 174 -2.22 22.31 0.48
N ARG A 175 -3.42 21.94 0.97
CA ARG A 175 -3.96 20.58 0.82
C ARG A 175 -3.94 20.04 -0.63
N PRO A 176 -4.25 20.84 -1.68
CA PRO A 176 -4.17 20.39 -3.07
C PRO A 176 -2.79 19.87 -3.50
N VAL A 177 -1.70 20.39 -2.92
CA VAL A 177 -0.34 19.89 -3.23
C VAL A 177 -0.13 18.50 -2.65
N LEU A 178 -0.69 18.23 -1.46
CA LEU A 178 -0.68 16.89 -0.87
C LEU A 178 -1.56 15.93 -1.67
N ASP A 179 -2.74 16.36 -2.14
CA ASP A 179 -3.60 15.54 -3.00
C ASP A 179 -2.88 15.15 -4.31
N GLY A 180 -2.15 16.10 -4.92
CA GLY A 180 -1.30 15.84 -6.08
C GLY A 180 -0.17 14.84 -5.78
N LEU A 181 0.47 14.97 -4.60
CA LEU A 181 1.46 14.00 -4.13
C LEU A 181 0.85 12.60 -3.95
N PHE A 182 -0.33 12.49 -3.34
CA PHE A 182 -1.03 11.22 -3.18
C PHE A 182 -1.41 10.60 -4.53
N LEU A 183 -1.86 11.41 -5.50
CA LEU A 183 -2.13 10.94 -6.85
C LEU A 183 -0.87 10.39 -7.53
N TYR A 184 0.24 11.10 -7.43
CA TYR A 184 1.53 10.64 -7.97
C TYR A 184 1.98 9.32 -7.32
N ILE A 185 1.86 9.22 -6.00
CA ILE A 185 2.14 7.99 -5.24
C ILE A 185 1.23 6.84 -5.69
N ALA A 186 -0.06 7.11 -5.91
CA ALA A 186 -1.01 6.10 -6.38
C ALA A 186 -0.65 5.60 -7.79
N ILE A 187 -0.32 6.50 -8.72
CA ILE A 187 0.06 6.13 -10.09
C ILE A 187 1.40 5.37 -10.10
N THR A 188 2.40 5.85 -9.36
CA THR A 188 3.71 5.18 -9.30
C THR A 188 3.66 3.80 -8.63
N ALA A 189 2.69 3.57 -7.74
CA ALA A 189 2.44 2.25 -7.16
C ALA A 189 1.83 1.24 -8.17
N LEU A 190 1.20 1.71 -9.26
CA LEU A 190 0.72 0.83 -10.34
C LEU A 190 1.86 0.36 -11.24
N PHE A 191 2.91 1.17 -11.41
CA PHE A 191 4.06 0.79 -12.24
C PHE A 191 4.87 -0.36 -11.61
N GLY A 192 5.11 -1.40 -12.41
CA GLY A 192 5.74 -2.66 -11.97
C GLY A 192 4.75 -3.68 -11.39
N ASN A 193 3.45 -3.41 -11.42
CA ASN A 193 2.44 -4.40 -11.10
C ASN A 193 2.10 -5.24 -12.35
N GLN A 194 2.40 -6.52 -12.31
CA GLN A 194 2.14 -7.46 -13.41
C GLN A 194 0.66 -7.48 -13.86
N MET A 195 -0.29 -7.31 -12.93
CA MET A 195 -1.70 -7.25 -13.29
C MET A 195 -1.99 -6.01 -14.14
N PHE A 196 -1.41 -4.86 -13.77
CA PHE A 196 -1.57 -3.61 -14.51
C PHE A 196 -0.92 -3.70 -15.89
N ASP A 197 0.28 -4.28 -15.99
CA ASP A 197 0.95 -4.51 -17.29
C ASP A 197 0.08 -5.37 -18.22
N ARG A 198 -0.58 -6.41 -17.68
CA ARG A 198 -1.50 -7.26 -18.45
C ARG A 198 -2.80 -6.56 -18.82
N ILE A 199 -3.28 -5.63 -18.00
CA ILE A 199 -4.42 -4.78 -18.36
C ILE A 199 -4.03 -3.87 -19.52
N MET A 200 -2.83 -3.30 -19.50
CA MET A 200 -2.31 -2.46 -20.57
C MET A 200 -2.22 -3.22 -21.91
N LEU A 201 -1.90 -4.52 -21.89
CA LEU A 201 -1.92 -5.38 -23.08
C LEU A 201 -3.29 -5.47 -23.78
N PHE A 202 -4.41 -5.14 -23.14
CA PHE A 202 -5.70 -5.05 -23.85
C PHE A 202 -5.78 -3.82 -24.77
N PHE A 203 -5.02 -2.77 -24.46
CA PHE A 203 -5.02 -1.51 -25.20
C PHE A 203 -3.84 -1.40 -26.17
N THR A 204 -2.80 -2.20 -25.99
CA THR A 204 -1.62 -2.22 -26.86
C THR A 204 -1.90 -3.02 -28.14
N GLU A 205 -1.41 -2.54 -29.28
CA GLU A 205 -1.45 -3.27 -30.54
C GLU A 205 -0.49 -4.47 -30.52
N GLN A 206 -0.85 -5.58 -31.17
CA GLN A 206 -0.07 -6.82 -31.16
C GLN A 206 1.37 -6.66 -31.68
N ALA A 207 1.59 -5.74 -32.63
CA ALA A 207 2.91 -5.46 -33.18
C ALA A 207 3.85 -4.76 -32.17
N ALA A 208 3.29 -4.08 -31.17
CA ALA A 208 4.03 -3.33 -30.16
C ALA A 208 4.16 -4.08 -28.83
N TYR A 209 3.88 -5.39 -28.81
CA TYR A 209 3.99 -6.18 -27.58
C TYR A 209 5.45 -6.25 -27.12
N PRO A 210 5.74 -5.89 -25.86
CA PRO A 210 7.09 -6.02 -25.34
C PRO A 210 7.50 -7.50 -25.33
N PRO A 211 8.77 -7.83 -25.60
CA PRO A 211 9.26 -9.21 -25.65
C PRO A 211 9.43 -9.82 -24.25
N ASN A 212 8.36 -9.82 -23.44
CA ASN A 212 8.35 -10.41 -22.11
C ASN A 212 8.29 -11.95 -22.19
N HIS A 213 8.91 -12.63 -21.21
CA HIS A 213 9.00 -14.10 -21.12
C HIS A 213 7.65 -14.81 -21.25
N TYR A 214 6.58 -14.23 -20.68
CA TYR A 214 5.25 -14.83 -20.60
C TYR A 214 4.48 -14.78 -21.93
N ILE A 215 4.68 -13.71 -22.70
CA ILE A 215 3.97 -13.47 -23.97
C ILE A 215 4.42 -14.48 -25.03
N ARG A 216 5.66 -14.97 -24.95
CA ARG A 216 6.21 -15.99 -25.86
C ARG A 216 5.75 -17.41 -25.57
N ARG A 217 5.35 -17.71 -24.33
CA ARG A 217 5.05 -19.09 -23.87
C ARG A 217 3.56 -19.41 -23.81
N VAL A 218 2.71 -18.39 -23.71
CA VAL A 218 1.27 -18.55 -23.46
C VAL A 218 0.46 -17.96 -24.62
N PRO A 219 -0.55 -18.67 -25.17
CA PRO A 219 -1.40 -18.10 -26.20
C PRO A 219 -2.20 -16.91 -25.66
N GLN A 220 -2.27 -15.83 -26.44
CA GLN A 220 -2.86 -14.54 -26.05
C GLN A 220 -4.28 -14.65 -25.47
N ARG A 221 -5.15 -15.50 -26.06
CA ARG A 221 -6.52 -15.71 -25.56
C ARG A 221 -6.55 -16.19 -24.11
N LYS A 222 -5.59 -17.00 -23.69
CA LYS A 222 -5.49 -17.49 -22.30
C LYS A 222 -4.96 -16.40 -21.36
N ILE A 223 -4.08 -15.52 -21.84
CA ILE A 223 -3.63 -14.33 -21.09
C ILE A 223 -4.81 -13.40 -20.84
N HIS A 224 -5.57 -13.04 -21.87
CA HIS A 224 -6.73 -12.17 -21.72
C HIS A 224 -7.82 -12.79 -20.84
N LEU A 225 -8.12 -14.09 -20.99
CA LEU A 225 -9.06 -14.80 -20.12
C LEU A 225 -8.64 -14.74 -18.64
N PHE A 226 -7.35 -14.90 -18.37
CA PHE A 226 -6.80 -14.77 -17.03
C PHE A 226 -6.95 -13.35 -16.49
N THR A 227 -6.58 -12.34 -17.27
CA THR A 227 -6.67 -10.94 -16.87
C THR A 227 -8.12 -10.51 -16.66
N VAL A 228 -9.08 -10.94 -17.48
CA VAL A 228 -10.52 -10.69 -17.25
C VAL A 228 -10.97 -11.28 -15.92
N THR A 229 -10.52 -12.50 -15.60
CA THR A 229 -10.84 -13.12 -14.31
C THR A 229 -10.26 -12.31 -13.13
N GLN A 230 -9.04 -11.79 -13.27
CA GLN A 230 -8.41 -10.91 -12.28
C GLN A 230 -9.15 -9.57 -12.13
N ILE A 231 -9.57 -8.94 -13.24
CA ILE A 231 -10.36 -7.70 -13.22
C ILE A 231 -11.70 -7.93 -12.55
N LEU A 232 -12.37 -9.06 -12.83
CA LEU A 232 -13.65 -9.40 -12.18
C LEU A 232 -13.47 -9.60 -10.66
N GLN A 233 -12.41 -10.27 -10.23
CA GLN A 233 -12.07 -10.41 -8.81
C GLN A 233 -11.78 -9.05 -8.15
N LEU A 234 -10.99 -8.19 -8.82
CA LEU A 234 -10.73 -6.83 -8.35
C LEU A 234 -12.01 -6.01 -8.24
N PHE A 235 -12.90 -6.11 -9.23
CA PHE A 235 -14.17 -5.39 -9.25
C PHE A 235 -15.05 -5.80 -8.07
N VAL A 236 -15.14 -7.11 -7.78
CA VAL A 236 -15.83 -7.61 -6.57
C VAL A 236 -15.21 -7.01 -5.32
N LEU A 237 -13.88 -7.03 -5.18
CA LEU A 237 -13.20 -6.43 -4.02
C LEU A 237 -13.47 -4.92 -3.91
N CYS A 238 -13.49 -4.19 -5.02
CA CYS A 238 -13.78 -2.76 -5.05
C CYS A 238 -15.20 -2.45 -4.57
N ILE A 239 -16.21 -3.26 -4.95
CA ILE A 239 -17.60 -3.06 -4.48
C ILE A 239 -17.67 -3.12 -2.95
N PHE A 240 -17.03 -4.11 -2.34
CA PHE A 240 -17.02 -4.25 -0.88
C PHE A 240 -16.13 -3.21 -0.18
N GLY A 241 -14.98 -2.87 -0.79
CA GLY A 241 -14.02 -1.90 -0.23
C GLY A 241 -14.51 -0.45 -0.26
N PHE A 242 -15.17 -0.03 -1.34
CA PHE A 242 -15.76 1.31 -1.49
C PHE A 242 -17.13 1.45 -0.82
N SER A 243 -17.66 0.40 -0.21
CA SER A 243 -18.91 0.47 0.54
C SER A 243 -18.79 1.47 1.70
N PRO A 244 -19.78 2.37 1.90
CA PRO A 244 -19.76 3.34 3.00
C PRO A 244 -19.98 2.67 4.37
N ILE A 245 -20.40 1.40 4.40
CA ILE A 245 -20.75 0.68 5.62
C ILE A 245 -19.45 0.13 6.28
N PRO A 246 -19.09 0.55 7.50
CA PRO A 246 -17.86 0.08 8.17
C PRO A 246 -17.79 -1.44 8.34
N TYR A 247 -18.94 -2.09 8.60
CA TYR A 247 -19.04 -3.54 8.73
C TYR A 247 -18.66 -4.29 7.46
N MET A 248 -18.91 -3.73 6.28
CA MET A 248 -18.53 -4.37 5.01
C MET A 248 -17.00 -4.43 4.85
N LYS A 249 -16.28 -3.44 5.39
CA LYS A 249 -14.81 -3.43 5.40
C LYS A 249 -14.22 -4.53 6.29
N MET A 250 -14.92 -4.92 7.35
CA MET A 250 -14.49 -6.03 8.22
C MET A 250 -14.59 -7.40 7.54
N VAL A 251 -15.41 -7.54 6.49
CA VAL A 251 -15.54 -8.78 5.69
C VAL A 251 -14.45 -8.90 4.63
N PHE A 252 -13.74 -7.80 4.33
CA PHE A 252 -12.68 -7.74 3.32
C PHE A 252 -11.61 -8.83 3.43
N PRO A 253 -11.06 -9.18 4.61
CA PRO A 253 -10.07 -10.25 4.76
C PRO A 253 -10.63 -11.62 4.38
N ILE A 254 -11.89 -11.88 4.74
CA ILE A 254 -12.59 -13.12 4.44
C ILE A 254 -12.79 -13.25 2.94
N LEU A 255 -13.13 -12.15 2.25
CA LEU A 255 -13.20 -12.13 0.79
C LEU A 255 -11.85 -12.46 0.16
N ILE A 256 -10.75 -11.82 0.57
CA ILE A 256 -9.42 -12.14 0.03
C ILE A 256 -9.06 -13.60 0.28
N MET A 257 -9.33 -14.12 1.48
CA MET A 257 -9.10 -15.53 1.80
C MET A 257 -9.95 -16.45 0.92
N LEU A 258 -11.18 -16.07 0.54
CA LEU A 258 -12.04 -16.83 -0.36
C LEU A 258 -11.57 -16.75 -1.83
N LEU A 259 -10.93 -15.66 -2.24
CA LEU A 259 -10.36 -15.52 -3.58
C LEU A 259 -9.16 -16.47 -3.80
N MET A 260 -8.40 -16.82 -2.76
CA MET A 260 -7.28 -17.77 -2.87
C MET A 260 -7.68 -19.19 -3.34
N PRO A 261 -8.67 -19.88 -2.73
CA PRO A 261 -9.12 -21.18 -3.21
C PRO A 261 -9.84 -21.08 -4.56
N ILE A 262 -10.53 -19.97 -4.86
CA ILE A 262 -11.07 -19.72 -6.20
C ILE A 262 -9.91 -19.73 -7.21
N ARG A 263 -8.79 -19.05 -6.92
CA ARG A 263 -7.60 -19.12 -7.78
C ARG A 263 -7.07 -20.55 -7.91
N HIS A 264 -6.87 -21.26 -6.81
CA HIS A 264 -6.20 -22.56 -6.83
C HIS A 264 -7.09 -23.68 -7.40
N LYS A 265 -8.41 -23.63 -7.24
CA LYS A 265 -9.34 -24.69 -7.70
C LYS A 265 -10.07 -24.36 -9.00
N LEU A 266 -10.41 -23.10 -9.25
CA LEU A 266 -11.19 -22.69 -10.41
C LEU A 266 -10.29 -22.39 -11.61
N THR A 267 -9.20 -21.64 -11.43
CA THR A 267 -8.31 -21.25 -12.52
C THR A 267 -7.66 -22.42 -13.28
N PRO A 268 -7.14 -23.49 -12.63
CA PRO A 268 -6.56 -24.61 -13.36
C PRO A 268 -7.58 -25.47 -14.13
N LYS A 269 -8.89 -25.28 -13.91
CA LYS A 269 -9.92 -25.90 -14.74
C LYS A 269 -10.10 -25.20 -16.08
N PHE A 270 -9.79 -23.91 -16.17
CA PHE A 270 -9.95 -23.10 -17.38
C PHE A 270 -8.64 -22.87 -18.16
N ILE A 271 -7.49 -22.93 -17.46
CA ILE A 271 -6.15 -22.67 -18.00
C ILE A 271 -5.23 -23.82 -17.61
N GLU A 272 -4.50 -24.37 -18.58
CA GLU A 272 -3.54 -25.45 -18.30
C GLU A 272 -2.49 -25.01 -17.27
N PRO A 273 -2.08 -25.90 -16.35
CA PRO A 273 -1.13 -25.59 -15.29
C PRO A 273 0.23 -25.13 -15.81
N LYS A 274 0.61 -25.52 -17.03
CA LYS A 274 1.83 -25.07 -17.71
C LYS A 274 1.80 -23.56 -17.99
N TYR A 275 0.67 -23.03 -18.44
CA TYR A 275 0.50 -21.60 -18.70
C TYR A 275 0.37 -20.79 -17.42
N LEU A 276 -0.27 -21.35 -16.38
CA LEU A 276 -0.32 -20.71 -15.06
C LEU A 276 1.06 -20.55 -14.44
N LYS A 277 1.91 -21.58 -14.50
CA LYS A 277 3.31 -21.48 -14.05
C LYS A 277 4.12 -20.47 -14.85
N ALA A 278 3.83 -20.32 -16.15
CA ALA A 278 4.48 -19.29 -16.96
C ALA A 278 3.98 -17.89 -16.60
N LEU A 279 2.70 -17.71 -16.28
CA LEU A 279 2.14 -16.41 -15.87
C LEU A 279 2.56 -15.99 -14.46
N ASP A 280 2.74 -16.93 -13.54
CA ASP A 280 3.11 -16.68 -12.15
C ASP A 280 4.63 -16.80 -11.89
N GLY A 281 5.38 -17.35 -12.85
CA GLY A 281 6.82 -17.55 -12.72
C GLY A 281 7.57 -16.23 -12.88
N HIS A 282 8.22 -15.78 -11.82
CA HIS A 282 9.26 -14.76 -11.91
C HIS A 282 10.49 -15.29 -12.65
#